data_AF-C9QJ15-F1
#
_entry.id   AF-C9QJ15-F1
#
_cell.length_a   1.000
_cell.length_b   1.000
_cell.length_c   1.000
_cell.angle_alpha   90.00
_cell.angle_beta   90.00
_cell.angle_gamma   90.00
#
_symmetry.space_group_name_H-M   'P 1'
#
loop_
_entity.id
_entity.type
_entity.pdbx_description
1 polymer ?
#
loop_
_entity_poly.entity_id
_entity_poly.type
_entity_poly.pdbx_seq_one_letter_code
_entity_poly.pdbx_strand_id
1 'polypeptide(L)' 'MNENSCPICHDELSWTGEYHCQSCDENFKKIGFCPDCDAELEKLQACGSASYFCNACNELKSKSKVRFEFQPS' A
#
# COMPACT_ATOMS: atom_id res chain seq x y z
N MET A 1 -6.81 14.49 2.34
CA MET A 1 -8.11 14.10 2.91
C MET A 1 -8.07 12.59 3.08
N ASN A 2 -8.27 12.11 4.31
CA ASN A 2 -8.08 10.75 4.84
C ASN A 2 -7.54 9.67 3.88
N GLU A 3 -6.21 9.54 3.83
CA GLU A 3 -5.52 8.54 2.98
C GLU A 3 -5.39 7.16 3.66
N ASN A 4 -5.90 6.98 4.87
CA ASN A 4 -5.77 5.75 5.67
C ASN A 4 -7.13 5.32 6.25
N SER A 5 -8.14 5.14 5.40
CA SER A 5 -9.44 4.61 5.81
C SER A 5 -9.52 3.09 5.61
N CYS A 6 -10.17 2.40 6.53
CA CYS A 6 -10.40 0.97 6.47
C CYS A 6 -11.28 0.63 5.25
N PRO A 7 -10.90 -0.32 4.38
CA PRO A 7 -11.69 -0.66 3.21
C PRO A 7 -13.01 -1.39 3.55
N ILE A 8 -13.19 -1.83 4.80
CA ILE A 8 -14.35 -2.58 5.27
C ILE A 8 -15.40 -1.64 5.89
N CYS A 9 -15.00 -0.88 6.91
CA CYS A 9 -15.90 0.00 7.67
C CYS A 9 -15.72 1.49 7.36
N HIS A 10 -14.70 1.88 6.58
CA HIS A 10 -14.33 3.27 6.29
C HIS A 10 -13.86 4.10 7.50
N ASP A 11 -13.74 3.50 8.69
CA ASP A 11 -13.12 4.13 9.86
C ASP A 11 -11.63 4.43 9.65
N GLU A 12 -11.10 5.32 10.48
CA GLU A 12 -9.69 5.69 10.46
C GLU A 12 -8.79 4.52 10.91
N LEU A 13 -7.77 4.22 10.12
CA LEU A 13 -6.75 3.24 10.46
C LEU A 13 -5.68 3.89 11.37
N SER A 14 -5.40 3.25 12.49
CA SER A 14 -4.35 3.64 13.43
C SER A 14 -3.01 3.02 13.02
N TRP A 15 -1.93 3.81 13.00
CA TRP A 15 -0.58 3.30 12.73
C TRP A 15 0.13 2.93 14.05
N THR A 16 0.30 1.63 14.29
CA THR A 16 1.02 1.08 15.46
C THR A 16 2.30 0.33 15.08
N GLY A 17 2.69 0.42 13.81
CA GLY A 17 3.73 -0.41 13.17
C GLY A 17 3.20 -1.05 11.88
N GLU A 18 1.90 -1.32 11.88
CA GLU A 18 1.04 -1.62 10.73
C GLU A 18 -0.24 -0.78 10.84
N TYR A 19 -1.09 -0.81 9.82
CA TYR A 19 -2.35 -0.09 9.84
C TYR A 19 -3.42 -0.95 10.51
N HIS A 20 -3.83 -0.63 11.73
CA HIS A 20 -4.84 -1.36 12.47
C HIS A 20 -6.18 -0.62 12.49
N CYS A 21 -7.27 -1.33 12.16
CA CYS A 21 -8.62 -0.81 12.31
C CYS A 21 -9.19 -1.20 13.68
N GLN A 22 -9.46 -0.22 14.54
CA GLN A 22 -10.06 -0.50 15.87
C GLN A 22 -11.50 -1.02 15.79
N SER A 23 -12.27 -0.63 14.78
CA SER A 23 -13.66 -1.05 14.61
C SER A 23 -13.79 -2.50 14.12
N CYS A 24 -12.90 -2.91 13.21
CA CYS A 24 -12.89 -4.27 12.66
C CYS A 24 -11.99 -5.22 13.48
N ASP A 25 -11.11 -4.68 14.32
CA ASP A 25 -10.04 -5.42 15.02
C ASP A 25 -9.17 -6.21 14.04
N GLU A 26 -8.84 -5.58 12.91
CA GLU A 26 -8.06 -6.18 11.82
C GLU A 26 -6.88 -5.30 11.43
N ASN A 27 -5.80 -5.95 11.01
CA ASN A 27 -4.60 -5.31 10.51
C ASN A 27 -4.59 -5.25 8.99
N PHE A 28 -4.02 -4.17 8.46
CA PHE A 28 -3.93 -3.87 7.05
C PHE A 28 -2.51 -3.49 6.66
N LYS A 29 -2.14 -3.92 5.46
CA LYS A 29 -0.90 -3.53 4.77
C LYS A 29 -1.25 -2.58 3.63
N LYS A 30 -0.42 -1.54 3.47
CA LYS A 30 -0.50 -0.62 2.34
C LYS A 30 0.30 -1.19 1.17
N ILE A 31 -0.40 -1.81 0.23
CA ILE A 31 0.18 -2.48 -0.93
C ILE A 31 0.11 -1.54 -2.14
N GLY A 32 1.19 -1.48 -2.92
CA GLY A 32 1.26 -0.69 -4.15
C GLY A 32 0.98 -1.57 -5.37
N PHE A 33 0.12 -1.11 -6.27
CA PHE A 33 -0.24 -1.78 -7.52
C PHE A 33 0.25 -1.01 -8.73
N CYS A 34 0.66 -1.77 -9.75
CA CYS A 34 1.11 -1.25 -11.03
C CYS A 34 -0.05 -0.57 -11.76
N PRO A 35 0.09 0.68 -12.21
CA PRO A 35 -0.98 1.38 -12.92
C PRO A 35 -1.26 0.81 -14.32
N ASP A 36 -0.34 0.02 -14.89
CA ASP A 36 -0.44 -0.49 -16.26
C ASP A 36 -0.96 -1.93 -16.31
N CYS A 37 -0.69 -2.75 -15.30
CA CYS A 37 -1.02 -4.18 -15.30
C CYS A 37 -1.69 -4.69 -14.02
N ASP A 38 -1.97 -3.80 -13.07
CA ASP A 38 -2.59 -4.12 -11.77
C ASP A 38 -1.85 -5.16 -10.92
N ALA A 39 -0.61 -5.52 -11.29
CA ALA A 39 0.22 -6.41 -10.49
C ALA A 39 0.76 -5.72 -9.22
N GLU A 40 0.90 -6.48 -8.14
CA GLU A 40 1.54 -6.01 -6.91
C GLU A 40 2.99 -5.58 -7.21
N LEU A 41 3.35 -4.39 -6.72
CA LEU A 41 4.68 -3.82 -6.86
C LEU A 41 5.55 -4.20 -5.67
N GLU A 42 6.78 -4.57 -5.97
CA GLU A 42 7.81 -4.78 -4.95
C GLU A 42 8.33 -3.43 -4.46
N LYS A 43 8.21 -3.19 -3.15
CA LYS A 43 8.77 -2.02 -2.50
C LYS A 43 10.24 -2.27 -2.17
N LEU A 44 11.12 -1.70 -2.99
CA LEU A 44 12.57 -1.75 -2.77
C LEU A 44 12.99 -0.57 -1.89
N GLN A 45 13.54 -0.84 -0.70
CA GLN A 45 14.13 0.19 0.16
C GLN A 45 15.65 0.12 0.12
N ALA A 46 16.30 1.22 -0.27
CA ALA A 46 17.75 1.35 -0.28
C ALA A 46 18.17 2.75 0.17
N CYS A 47 19.14 2.82 1.09
CA CYS A 47 19.77 4.08 1.55
C CYS A 47 18.78 5.21 1.90
N GLY A 48 17.68 4.86 2.59
CA GLY A 48 16.66 5.83 3.03
C GLY A 48 15.61 6.22 1.98
N SER A 49 15.70 5.69 0.76
CA SER A 49 14.69 5.88 -0.29
C SER A 49 13.89 4.61 -0.53
N ALA A 50 12.63 4.77 -0.93
CA ALA A 50 11.76 3.68 -1.36
C ALA A 50 11.44 3.83 -2.85
N SER A 51 11.68 2.76 -3.60
CA SER A 51 11.34 2.59 -5.01
C SER A 51 10.29 1.49 -5.16
N TYR A 52 9.49 1.54 -6.22
CA TYR A 52 8.48 0.52 -6.51
C TYR A 52 8.85 -0.15 -7.84
N PHE A 53 9.06 -1.45 -7.81
CA PHE A 53 9.41 -2.23 -8.99
C PHE A 53 8.26 -3.16 -9.37
N CYS A 54 7.85 -3.10 -10.63
CA CYS A 54 6.86 -4.03 -11.16
C CYS A 54 7.58 -5.25 -11.71
N ASN A 55 7.46 -6.40 -11.03
CA ASN A 55 8.03 -7.66 -11.51
C ASN A 55 7.37 -8.16 -12.80
N ALA A 56 6.09 -7.85 -13.03
CA ALA A 56 5.37 -8.24 -14.24
C ALA A 56 5.81 -7.44 -15.48
N CYS A 57 6.00 -6.13 -15.36
CA CYS A 57 6.50 -5.26 -16.44
C CYS A 57 8.04 -5.22 -16.49
N ASN A 58 8.71 -5.74 -15.45
CA ASN A 58 10.15 -5.64 -15.23
C ASN A 58 10.67 -4.20 -15.31
N GLU A 59 9.96 -3.27 -14.66
CA GLU A 59 10.22 -1.82 -14.72
C GLU A 59 9.98 -1.13 -13.36
N LEU A 60 10.75 -0.06 -13.09
CA LEU A 60 10.52 0.84 -11.96
C LEU A 60 9.30 1.76 -12.21
N LYS A 61 8.35 1.76 -11.29
CA LYS A 61 7.17 2.64 -11.31
C LYS A 61 7.36 3.83 -10.38
N SER A 62 7.00 5.01 -10.87
CA SER A 62 7.02 6.23 -10.05
C SER A 62 5.98 6.14 -8.94
N LYS A 63 6.37 6.46 -7.70
CA LYS A 63 5.47 6.51 -6.53
C LYS A 63 4.19 7.32 -6.77
N SER A 64 4.27 8.40 -7.57
CA SER A 64 3.11 9.25 -7.88
C SER A 64 2.06 8.58 -8.78
N LYS A 65 2.43 7.52 -9.51
CA LYS A 65 1.54 6.75 -10.37
C LYS A 65 1.11 5.42 -9.74
N VAL A 66 1.75 5.00 -8.65
CA VAL A 66 1.38 3.76 -7.96
C VAL A 66 0.02 3.92 -7.30
N ARG A 67 -0.88 2.96 -7.53
CA ARG A 67 -2.15 2.88 -6.80
C ARG A 67 -1.91 2.17 -5.49
N PHE A 68 -2.16 2.81 -4.36
CA PHE A 68 -2.03 2.19 -3.05
C PHE A 68 -3.39 1.73 -2.55
N GLU A 69 -3.45 0.49 -2.06
CA GLU A 69 -4.65 -0.09 -1.47
C GLU A 69 -4.29 -0.72 -0.12
N PHE A 70 -5.25 -0.70 0.80
CA PHE A 70 -5.13 -1.41 2.07
C PHE A 70 -5.68 -2.82 1.89
N GLN A 71 -4.85 -3.83 2.13
CA GLN A 71 -5.27 -5.22 2.13
C GLN A 71 -5.11 -5.81 3.53
N PRO A 72 -5.98 -6.75 3.96
CA PRO A 72 -5.81 -7.47 5.21
C PRO A 72 -4.43 -8.13 5.28
N SER A 73 -3.76 -8.02 6.43
CA SER A 73 -2.39 -8.48 6.66
C SER A 73 -2.26 -9.97 6.89
#